data_AF-A0A9D7Z0U8-F1
#
_entry.id   AF-A0A9D7Z0U8-F1
#
_cell.length_a   1.000
_cell.length_b   1.000
_cell.length_c   1.000
_cell.angle_alpha   90.00
_cell.angle_beta   90.00
_cell.angle_gamma   90.00
#
_symmetry.space_group_name_H-M   'P 1'
#
loop_
_entity.id
_entity.type
_entity.pdbx_description
1 polymer ?
#
loop_
_entity_poly.entity_id
_entity_poly.type
_entity_poly.pdbx_seq_one_letter_code
_entity_poly.pdbx_strand_id
1 'polypeptide(L)'
;MRDDFDINHAYEILQLEPGASPAQLKRAYRKLVKVWHPDRFFDETEKQKAEEKIKKINAAYNKLKSELSSEPPTTVNPSSSSPKNPTKVSVKRWDAEAFYTLGVENATNGRYEDAIADFTHAIRLNPQYIDAYKYRGLICSQLGYEYRASSDLNKARELEQEIRNPGFARSPSSPRRVSKPKPLLTRFCQGIKSLLRLNRRWI
;
A
#
# COMPACT_ATOMS: atom_id res chain seq x y z
N MET A 1 -26.93 10.07 11.08
CA MET A 1 -27.08 8.90 10.20
C MET A 1 -25.68 8.35 10.00
N ARG A 2 -25.35 7.21 10.59
CA ARG A 2 -24.07 6.55 10.36
C ARG A 2 -24.23 5.85 9.00
N ASP A 3 -23.33 6.13 8.07
CA ASP A 3 -23.19 5.31 6.86
C ASP A 3 -22.71 3.94 7.33
N ASP A 4 -23.64 3.10 7.79
CA ASP A 4 -23.38 1.73 8.14
C ASP A 4 -23.09 1.01 6.83
N PHE A 5 -21.79 0.97 6.51
CA PHE A 5 -21.24 0.20 5.42
C PHE A 5 -21.57 -1.29 5.67
N ASP A 6 -22.72 -1.71 5.17
CA ASP A 6 -23.32 -3.02 5.40
C ASP A 6 -22.48 -4.15 4.79
N ILE A 7 -22.47 -5.30 5.46
CA ILE A 7 -21.77 -6.51 5.03
C ILE A 7 -22.28 -6.95 3.66
N ASN A 8 -23.59 -6.84 3.41
CA ASN A 8 -24.18 -7.18 2.11
C ASN A 8 -23.64 -6.28 0.99
N HIS A 9 -23.50 -4.97 1.28
CA HIS A 9 -22.92 -4.03 0.32
C HIS A 9 -21.45 -4.34 0.00
N ALA A 10 -20.69 -4.88 0.97
CA ALA A 10 -19.32 -5.33 0.72
C ALA A 10 -19.28 -6.56 -0.24
N TYR A 11 -20.23 -7.48 -0.12
CA TYR A 11 -20.38 -8.60 -1.07
C TYR A 11 -20.74 -8.12 -2.48
N GLU A 12 -21.65 -7.16 -2.61
CA GLU A 12 -22.01 -6.55 -3.90
C GLU A 12 -20.81 -5.89 -4.59
N ILE A 13 -20.02 -5.09 -3.84
CA ILE A 13 -18.82 -4.43 -4.38
C ILE A 13 -17.82 -5.47 -4.93
N LEU A 14 -17.71 -6.61 -4.27
CA LEU A 14 -16.81 -7.69 -4.67
C LEU A 14 -17.43 -8.67 -5.68
N GLN A 15 -18.68 -8.46 -6.08
CA GLN A 15 -19.43 -9.32 -6.99
C GLN A 15 -19.48 -10.77 -6.49
N LEU A 16 -19.82 -10.92 -5.21
CA LEU A 16 -19.91 -12.20 -4.51
C LEU A 16 -21.29 -12.36 -3.89
N GLU A 17 -21.71 -13.61 -3.74
CA GLU A 17 -22.90 -13.95 -2.98
C GLU A 17 -22.62 -13.88 -1.47
N PRO A 18 -23.60 -13.46 -0.64
CA PRO A 18 -23.47 -13.50 0.82
C PRO A 18 -23.11 -14.91 1.31
N GLY A 19 -22.13 -14.99 2.22
CA GLY A 19 -21.63 -16.27 2.75
C GLY A 19 -20.54 -16.94 1.90
N ALA A 20 -20.00 -16.24 0.89
CA ALA A 20 -18.85 -16.75 0.13
C ALA A 20 -17.65 -17.07 1.02
N SER A 21 -16.97 -18.18 0.70
CA SER A 21 -15.78 -18.66 1.43
C SER A 21 -14.61 -17.66 1.39
N PRO A 22 -13.66 -17.73 2.36
CA PRO A 22 -12.46 -16.89 2.35
C PRO A 22 -11.63 -17.01 1.05
N ALA A 23 -11.63 -18.20 0.43
CA ALA A 23 -10.95 -18.45 -0.83
C ALA A 23 -11.62 -17.73 -2.01
N GLN A 24 -12.95 -17.78 -2.10
CA GLN A 24 -13.73 -17.04 -3.10
C GLN A 24 -13.57 -15.53 -2.94
N LEU A 25 -13.61 -15.05 -1.69
CA LEU A 25 -13.34 -13.65 -1.34
C LEU A 25 -11.99 -13.17 -1.89
N LYS A 26 -10.92 -13.92 -1.60
CA LYS A 26 -9.56 -13.59 -2.06
C LYS A 26 -9.43 -13.65 -3.58
N ARG A 27 -10.11 -14.60 -4.23
CA ARG A 27 -10.11 -14.74 -5.69
C ARG A 27 -10.82 -13.57 -6.37
N ALA A 28 -12.00 -13.19 -5.91
CA ALA A 28 -12.77 -12.07 -6.44
C ALA A 28 -12.02 -10.74 -6.26
N TYR A 29 -11.46 -10.51 -5.06
CA TYR A 29 -10.63 -9.35 -4.77
C TYR A 29 -9.46 -9.22 -5.77
N ARG A 30 -8.67 -10.28 -5.96
CA ARG A 30 -7.55 -10.29 -6.92
C ARG A 30 -8.00 -10.02 -8.35
N LYS A 31 -9.13 -10.60 -8.76
CA LYS A 31 -9.71 -10.39 -10.09
C LYS A 31 -10.07 -8.93 -10.30
N LEU A 32 -10.77 -8.31 -9.34
CA LEU A 32 -11.19 -6.92 -9.44
C LEU A 32 -10.02 -5.95 -9.38
N VAL A 33 -9.04 -6.18 -8.51
CA VAL A 33 -7.83 -5.35 -8.46
C VAL A 33 -7.05 -5.43 -9.76
N LYS A 34 -6.98 -6.61 -10.39
CA LYS A 34 -6.35 -6.76 -11.70
C LYS A 34 -7.08 -5.96 -12.79
N VAL A 35 -8.42 -5.92 -12.75
CA VAL A 35 -9.24 -5.19 -13.73
C VAL A 35 -9.15 -3.68 -13.52
N TRP A 36 -9.24 -3.22 -12.27
CA TRP A 36 -9.33 -1.80 -11.92
C TRP A 36 -8.01 -1.20 -11.48
N HIS A 37 -6.87 -1.83 -11.78
CA HIS A 37 -5.56 -1.26 -11.45
C HIS A 37 -5.38 0.08 -12.18
N PRO A 38 -5.01 1.19 -11.51
CA PRO A 38 -4.89 2.51 -12.14
C PRO A 38 -3.96 2.52 -13.36
N ASP A 39 -2.86 1.77 -13.30
CA ASP A 39 -1.88 1.65 -14.40
C ASP A 39 -2.42 1.01 -15.69
N ARG A 40 -3.64 0.47 -15.70
CA ARG A 40 -4.28 -0.02 -16.93
C ARG A 40 -4.93 1.09 -17.75
N PHE A 41 -5.05 2.28 -17.19
CA PHE A 41 -5.78 3.40 -17.79
C PHE A 41 -4.79 4.53 -18.09
N PHE A 42 -4.79 5.00 -19.34
CA PHE A 42 -3.93 6.10 -19.77
C PHE A 42 -4.58 7.47 -19.52
N ASP A 43 -5.92 7.55 -19.57
CA ASP A 43 -6.64 8.80 -19.29
C ASP A 43 -6.74 9.07 -17.79
N GLU A 44 -6.48 10.31 -17.39
CA GLU A 44 -6.46 10.72 -15.99
C GLU A 44 -7.84 10.60 -15.33
N THR A 45 -8.92 10.81 -16.07
CA THR A 45 -10.28 10.67 -15.52
C THR A 45 -10.65 9.21 -15.29
N GLU A 46 -10.23 8.32 -16.19
CA GLU A 46 -10.41 6.87 -16.04
C GLU A 46 -9.55 6.32 -14.90
N LYS A 47 -8.31 6.81 -14.78
CA LYS A 47 -7.40 6.48 -13.68
C LYS A 47 -8.01 6.84 -12.34
N GLN A 48 -8.57 8.05 -12.19
CA GLN A 48 -9.25 8.47 -10.95
C GLN A 48 -10.46 7.57 -10.64
N LYS A 49 -11.27 7.22 -11.65
CA LYS A 49 -12.38 6.26 -11.47
C LYS A 49 -11.87 4.89 -11.01
N ALA A 50 -10.76 4.43 -11.57
CA ALA A 50 -10.14 3.17 -11.20
C ALA A 50 -9.61 3.21 -9.76
N GLU A 51 -8.96 4.30 -9.34
CA GLU A 51 -8.51 4.53 -7.97
C GLU A 51 -9.68 4.53 -6.98
N GLU A 52 -10.77 5.22 -7.28
CA GLU A 52 -11.98 5.22 -6.46
C GLU A 52 -12.60 3.82 -6.37
N LYS A 53 -12.62 3.07 -7.48
CA LYS A 53 -13.09 1.68 -7.50
C LYS A 53 -12.21 0.79 -6.62
N ILE A 54 -10.88 0.88 -6.75
CA ILE A 54 -9.93 0.13 -5.91
C ILE A 54 -10.10 0.47 -4.43
N LYS A 55 -10.31 1.75 -4.10
CA LYS A 55 -10.57 2.18 -2.73
C LYS A 55 -11.81 1.50 -2.15
N LYS A 56 -12.91 1.43 -2.91
CA LYS A 56 -14.15 0.72 -2.51
C LYS A 56 -13.91 -0.79 -2.37
N ILE A 57 -13.20 -1.40 -3.32
CA ILE A 57 -12.84 -2.83 -3.31
C ILE A 57 -12.00 -3.17 -2.05
N ASN A 58 -11.01 -2.35 -1.72
CA ASN A 58 -10.17 -2.54 -0.54
C ASN A 58 -10.97 -2.40 0.76
N ALA A 59 -11.87 -1.42 0.85
CA ALA A 59 -12.75 -1.24 2.00
C ALA A 59 -13.67 -2.45 2.20
N ALA A 60 -14.32 -2.92 1.13
CA ALA A 60 -15.19 -4.10 1.15
C ALA A 60 -14.44 -5.37 1.58
N TYR A 61 -13.26 -5.62 1.00
CA TYR A 61 -12.45 -6.79 1.33
C TYR A 61 -12.00 -6.79 2.79
N ASN A 62 -11.55 -5.65 3.32
CA ASN A 62 -11.12 -5.56 4.71
C ASN A 62 -12.28 -5.78 5.69
N LYS A 63 -13.47 -5.26 5.37
CA LYS A 63 -14.70 -5.46 6.16
C LYS A 63 -15.09 -6.94 6.24
N LEU A 64 -15.14 -7.63 5.09
CA LEU A 64 -15.48 -9.05 5.06
C LEU A 64 -14.38 -9.90 5.71
N LYS A 65 -13.11 -9.55 5.50
CA LYS A 65 -11.98 -10.24 6.12
C LYS A 65 -12.00 -10.14 7.65
N SER A 66 -12.34 -8.98 8.22
CA SER A 66 -12.46 -8.85 9.67
C SER A 66 -13.60 -9.69 10.24
N GLU A 67 -14.74 -9.74 9.55
CA GLU A 67 -15.92 -10.52 9.97
C GLU A 67 -15.65 -12.03 9.97
N LEU A 68 -14.99 -12.51 8.91
CA LEU A 68 -14.60 -13.91 8.79
C LEU A 68 -13.50 -14.33 9.78
N SER A 69 -12.80 -13.36 10.37
CA SER A 69 -11.77 -13.62 11.38
C SER A 69 -12.33 -13.68 12.81
N SER A 70 -13.59 -13.30 13.03
CA SER A 70 -14.28 -13.36 14.34
C SER A 70 -15.00 -14.69 14.61
N GLU A 71 -15.03 -15.62 13.66
CA GLU A 71 -15.49 -16.99 13.89
C GLU A 71 -14.54 -17.70 14.88
N PRO A 72 -15.03 -18.35 15.95
CA PRO A 72 -14.18 -19.03 16.92
C PRO A 72 -13.40 -20.17 16.25
N PRO A 73 -12.15 -20.45 16.68
CA PRO A 73 -11.32 -21.45 16.03
C PRO A 73 -11.96 -22.82 16.22
N THR A 74 -12.52 -23.39 15.15
CA THR A 74 -12.96 -24.78 15.17
C THR A 74 -11.71 -25.65 15.29
N THR A 75 -11.58 -26.24 16.46
CA THR A 75 -10.60 -27.27 16.82
C THR A 75 -10.76 -28.48 15.90
N VAL A 76 -9.85 -28.63 14.95
CA VAL A 76 -9.51 -29.93 14.37
C VAL A 76 -7.99 -30.09 14.36
N ASN A 77 -7.52 -30.85 15.34
CA ASN A 77 -6.28 -31.63 15.32
C ASN A 77 -6.66 -32.95 16.02
N PRO A 78 -6.22 -34.11 15.51
CA PRO A 78 -4.84 -34.46 15.82
C PRO A 78 -4.07 -35.25 14.74
N SER A 79 -2.74 -35.27 15.00
CA SER A 79 -1.79 -36.34 14.69
C SER A 79 -1.25 -36.41 13.26
N SER A 80 -0.04 -35.89 13.03
CA SER A 80 1.27 -36.52 13.28
C SER A 80 1.66 -37.57 12.23
N SER A 81 2.53 -37.16 11.32
CA SER A 81 3.63 -38.03 10.88
C SER A 81 4.80 -37.13 10.43
N SER A 82 5.80 -37.05 11.30
CA SER A 82 7.13 -36.55 10.95
C SER A 82 7.83 -37.57 10.05
N PRO A 83 8.40 -37.18 8.90
CA PRO A 83 9.50 -37.91 8.31
C PRO A 83 10.80 -37.46 8.96
N LYS A 84 11.46 -38.42 9.60
CA LYS A 84 12.82 -38.30 10.13
C LYS A 84 13.84 -38.17 8.99
N ASN A 85 14.97 -37.55 9.35
CA ASN A 85 16.28 -37.49 8.69
C ASN A 85 16.54 -36.30 7.74
N PRO A 86 17.28 -35.27 8.19
CA PRO A 86 17.96 -34.37 7.28
C PRO A 86 19.24 -35.04 6.78
N THR A 87 19.19 -35.64 5.59
CA THR A 87 20.38 -35.78 4.76
C THR A 87 20.96 -34.39 4.52
N LYS A 88 22.23 -34.18 4.91
CA LYS A 88 22.99 -32.93 4.73
C LYS A 88 23.27 -32.71 3.24
N VAL A 89 22.23 -32.35 2.49
CA VAL A 89 22.35 -31.78 1.16
C VAL A 89 22.76 -30.33 1.37
N SER A 90 23.94 -29.94 0.86
CA SER A 90 24.36 -28.54 0.79
C SER A 90 23.48 -27.83 -0.24
N VAL A 91 22.24 -27.53 0.16
CA VAL A 91 21.33 -26.70 -0.63
C VAL A 91 21.85 -25.27 -0.47
N LYS A 92 22.36 -24.69 -1.54
CA LYS A 92 22.61 -23.23 -1.61
C LYS A 92 21.30 -22.54 -1.24
N ARG A 93 21.21 -22.02 -0.03
CA ARG A 93 19.99 -21.41 0.50
C ARG A 93 19.88 -20.03 -0.14
N TRP A 94 18.86 -19.83 -0.97
CA TRP A 94 18.56 -18.52 -1.53
C TRP A 94 18.21 -17.55 -0.41
N ASP A 95 18.92 -16.42 -0.35
CA ASP A 95 18.66 -15.31 0.55
C ASP A 95 18.17 -14.08 -0.25
N ALA A 96 17.89 -12.98 0.46
CA ALA A 96 17.35 -11.79 -0.18
C ALA A 96 18.33 -11.19 -1.22
N GLU A 97 19.63 -11.26 -0.94
CA GLU A 97 20.68 -10.77 -1.83
C GLU A 97 20.74 -11.61 -3.12
N ALA A 98 20.70 -12.93 -3.01
CA ALA A 98 20.70 -13.81 -4.18
C ALA A 98 19.51 -13.54 -5.12
N PHE A 99 18.30 -13.36 -4.58
CA PHE A 99 17.14 -12.95 -5.39
C PHE A 99 17.28 -11.54 -5.95
N TYR A 100 17.86 -10.60 -5.20
CA TYR A 100 18.13 -9.27 -5.71
C TYR A 100 19.10 -9.31 -6.91
N THR A 101 20.18 -10.08 -6.82
CA THR A 101 21.15 -10.24 -7.92
C THR A 101 20.48 -10.84 -9.16
N LEU A 102 19.65 -11.88 -9.00
CA LEU A 102 18.86 -12.44 -10.10
C LEU A 102 17.91 -11.40 -10.72
N GLY A 103 17.25 -10.59 -9.89
CA GLY A 103 16.39 -9.53 -10.36
C GLY A 103 17.14 -8.49 -11.21
N VAL A 104 18.34 -8.11 -10.79
CA VAL A 104 19.21 -7.21 -11.57
C VAL A 104 19.63 -7.88 -12.87
N GLU A 105 20.04 -9.14 -12.86
CA GLU A 105 20.40 -9.89 -14.07
C GLU A 105 19.23 -10.03 -15.05
N ASN A 106 18.03 -10.30 -14.54
CA ASN A 106 16.83 -10.35 -15.37
C ASN A 106 16.50 -8.97 -15.96
N ALA A 107 16.66 -7.90 -15.19
CA ALA A 107 16.42 -6.54 -15.64
C ALA A 107 17.42 -6.10 -16.74
N THR A 108 18.70 -6.43 -16.60
CA THR A 108 19.72 -6.13 -17.62
C THR A 108 19.48 -6.91 -18.90
N ASN A 109 18.92 -8.12 -18.79
CA ASN A 109 18.50 -8.94 -19.93
C ASN A 109 17.13 -8.53 -20.52
N GLY A 110 16.49 -7.47 -20.04
CA GLY A 110 15.17 -7.01 -20.49
C GLY A 110 14.00 -7.90 -20.07
N ARG A 111 14.23 -8.91 -19.21
CA ARG A 111 13.19 -9.79 -18.65
C ARG A 111 12.54 -9.11 -17.44
N TYR A 112 11.79 -8.04 -17.72
CA TYR A 112 11.28 -7.15 -16.67
C TYR A 112 10.26 -7.81 -15.72
N GLU A 113 9.38 -8.67 -16.22
CA GLU A 113 8.41 -9.38 -15.36
C GLU A 113 9.11 -10.39 -14.43
N ASP A 114 10.13 -11.09 -14.92
CA ASP A 114 10.95 -12.00 -14.11
C ASP A 114 11.75 -11.21 -13.05
N ALA A 115 12.32 -10.06 -13.44
CA ALA A 115 13.02 -9.17 -12.51
C ALA A 115 12.10 -8.68 -11.39
N ILE A 116 10.85 -8.30 -11.71
CA ILE A 116 9.85 -7.91 -10.72
C ILE A 116 9.56 -9.05 -9.75
N ALA A 117 9.45 -10.29 -10.24
CA ALA A 117 9.22 -11.46 -9.40
C ALA A 117 10.39 -11.71 -8.44
N ASP A 118 11.62 -11.62 -8.91
CA ASP A 118 12.83 -11.81 -8.11
C ASP A 118 12.99 -10.72 -7.05
N PHE A 119 12.81 -9.44 -7.41
CA PHE A 119 12.81 -8.37 -6.41
C PHE A 119 11.68 -8.54 -5.38
N THR A 120 10.53 -9.07 -5.80
CA THR A 120 9.44 -9.40 -4.87
C THR A 120 9.85 -10.49 -3.89
N HIS A 121 10.61 -11.50 -4.33
CA HIS A 121 11.18 -12.51 -3.45
C HIS A 121 12.22 -11.94 -2.49
N ALA A 122 13.12 -11.08 -2.97
CA ALA A 122 14.11 -10.38 -2.14
C ALA A 122 13.43 -9.56 -1.02
N ILE A 123 12.41 -8.77 -1.37
CA ILE A 123 11.62 -7.96 -0.42
C ILE A 123 10.89 -8.85 0.60
N ARG A 124 10.38 -10.01 0.18
CA ARG A 124 9.70 -10.94 1.10
C ARG A 124 10.67 -11.52 2.13
N LEU A 125 11.92 -11.78 1.72
CA LEU A 125 12.95 -12.32 2.60
C LEU A 125 13.55 -11.24 3.51
N ASN A 126 13.69 -10.02 3.00
CA ASN A 126 14.12 -8.85 3.76
C ASN A 126 13.24 -7.63 3.43
N PRO A 127 12.24 -7.33 4.28
CA PRO A 127 11.36 -6.18 4.11
C PRO A 127 12.05 -4.80 4.23
N GLN A 128 13.32 -4.76 4.68
CA GLN A 128 14.13 -3.54 4.76
C GLN A 128 15.13 -3.43 3.59
N TYR A 129 15.02 -4.28 2.56
CA TYR A 129 15.92 -4.27 1.40
C TYR A 129 15.58 -3.11 0.46
N ILE A 130 16.14 -1.94 0.75
CA ILE A 130 15.87 -0.67 0.04
C ILE A 130 16.10 -0.79 -1.47
N ASP A 131 17.22 -1.39 -1.89
CA ASP A 131 17.55 -1.46 -3.32
C ASP A 131 16.55 -2.33 -4.08
N ALA A 132 16.07 -3.44 -3.51
CA ALA A 132 15.05 -4.26 -4.15
C ALA A 132 13.75 -3.48 -4.40
N TYR A 133 13.34 -2.59 -3.48
CA TYR A 133 12.24 -1.66 -3.71
C TYR A 133 12.55 -0.65 -4.82
N LYS A 134 13.74 -0.03 -4.80
CA LYS A 134 14.13 0.94 -5.85
C LYS A 134 14.11 0.32 -7.24
N TYR A 135 14.78 -0.81 -7.43
CA TYR A 135 14.91 -1.45 -8.74
C TYR A 135 13.55 -1.97 -9.24
N ARG A 136 12.73 -2.57 -8.38
CA ARG A 136 11.36 -2.96 -8.76
C ARG A 136 10.52 -1.75 -9.15
N GLY A 137 10.65 -0.64 -8.42
CA GLY A 137 9.97 0.61 -8.71
C GLY A 137 10.40 1.23 -10.05
N LEU A 138 11.69 1.25 -10.34
CA LEU A 138 12.24 1.74 -11.62
C LEU A 138 11.74 0.91 -12.80
N ILE A 139 11.77 -0.42 -12.69
CA ILE A 139 11.25 -1.31 -13.74
C ILE A 139 9.74 -1.12 -13.91
N CYS A 140 8.99 -0.98 -12.81
CA CYS A 140 7.57 -0.68 -12.87
C CYS A 140 7.32 0.64 -13.62
N SER A 141 8.09 1.70 -13.36
CA SER A 141 7.97 2.97 -14.09
C SER A 141 8.26 2.78 -15.59
N GLN A 142 9.29 2.01 -15.93
CA GLN A 142 9.62 1.71 -17.33
C GLN A 142 8.50 0.94 -18.05
N LEU A 143 7.78 0.08 -17.34
CA LEU A 143 6.61 -0.65 -17.87
C LEU A 143 5.31 0.18 -17.85
N GLY A 144 5.33 1.42 -17.36
CA GLY A 144 4.14 2.26 -17.21
C GLY A 144 3.29 1.91 -15.98
N TYR A 145 3.78 1.07 -15.08
CA TYR A 145 3.13 0.73 -13.81
C TYR A 145 3.37 1.82 -12.74
N GLU A 146 2.89 3.04 -13.02
CA GLU A 146 3.13 4.25 -12.21
C GLU A 146 2.73 4.13 -10.73
N TYR A 147 1.60 3.49 -10.43
CA TYR A 147 1.16 3.29 -9.04
C TYR A 147 2.11 2.35 -8.30
N ARG A 148 2.50 1.24 -8.93
CA ARG A 148 3.47 0.30 -8.32
C ARG A 148 4.83 0.95 -8.14
N ALA A 149 5.27 1.69 -9.16
CA ALA A 149 6.53 2.43 -9.13
C ALA A 149 6.56 3.43 -7.97
N SER A 150 5.56 4.30 -7.89
CA SER A 150 5.47 5.32 -6.84
C SER A 150 5.34 4.70 -5.45
N SER A 151 4.60 3.59 -5.30
CA SER A 151 4.50 2.89 -4.02
C SER A 151 5.85 2.33 -3.57
N ASP A 152 6.60 1.67 -4.44
CA ASP A 152 7.89 1.07 -4.11
C ASP A 152 8.97 2.14 -3.83
N LEU A 153 9.02 3.19 -4.65
CA LEU A 153 9.95 4.31 -4.43
C LEU A 153 9.66 5.06 -3.14
N ASN A 154 8.39 5.24 -2.78
CA ASN A 154 8.02 5.81 -1.49
C ASN A 154 8.47 4.92 -0.33
N LYS A 155 8.29 3.60 -0.45
CA LYS A 155 8.72 2.66 0.58
C LYS A 155 10.23 2.65 0.76
N ALA A 156 10.99 2.68 -0.34
CA ALA A 156 12.45 2.81 -0.31
C ALA A 156 12.88 4.08 0.44
N ARG A 157 12.27 5.22 0.10
CA ARG A 157 12.54 6.52 0.76
C ARG A 157 12.21 6.50 2.25
N GLU A 158 11.11 5.86 2.65
CA GLU A 158 10.74 5.71 4.07
C GLU A 158 11.79 4.92 4.84
N LEU A 159 12.25 3.80 4.27
CA LEU A 159 13.28 2.96 4.88
C LEU A 159 14.63 3.69 4.97
N GLU A 160 15.04 4.43 3.94
CA GLU A 160 16.23 5.29 3.99
C GLU A 160 16.14 6.35 5.09
N GLN A 161 14.97 6.97 5.23
CA GLN A 161 14.72 7.95 6.29
C GLN A 161 14.80 7.31 7.67
N GLU A 162 14.28 6.09 7.82
CA GLU A 162 14.34 5.32 9.06
C GLU A 162 15.79 4.96 9.44
N ILE A 163 16.61 4.54 8.47
CA ILE A 163 18.05 4.27 8.69
C ILE A 163 18.80 5.55 9.05
N ARG A 164 18.54 6.65 8.33
CA ARG A 164 19.20 7.93 8.57
C ARG A 164 18.82 8.54 9.92
N ASN A 165 17.55 8.42 10.31
CA ASN A 165 16.99 8.98 11.53
C ASN A 165 16.25 7.89 12.32
N PRO A 166 16.99 7.02 13.05
CA PRO A 166 16.39 5.96 13.85
C PRO A 166 15.51 6.58 14.95
N GLY A 167 14.19 6.60 14.72
CA GLY A 167 13.19 7.27 15.57
C GLY A 167 12.13 8.08 14.82
N PHE A 168 12.39 8.43 13.55
CA PHE A 168 11.45 9.21 12.72
C PHE A 168 10.16 8.44 12.37
N ALA A 169 10.25 7.12 12.17
CA ALA A 169 9.11 6.27 11.78
C ALA A 169 8.08 6.01 12.89
N ARG A 170 8.34 6.39 14.15
CA ARG A 170 7.37 6.23 15.25
C ARG A 170 6.32 7.34 15.33
N SER A 171 6.46 8.41 14.56
CA SER A 171 5.39 9.38 14.37
C SER A 171 4.61 9.00 13.11
N PRO A 172 3.29 8.72 13.19
CA PRO A 172 2.50 8.46 12.01
C PRO A 172 2.71 9.62 11.04
N SER A 173 3.21 9.32 9.85
CA SER A 173 3.44 10.30 8.80
C SER A 173 2.12 11.04 8.57
N SER A 174 2.07 12.30 9.01
CA SER A 174 0.93 13.15 8.74
C SER A 174 0.77 13.19 7.22
N PRO A 175 -0.43 12.91 6.67
CA PRO A 175 -0.63 13.00 5.23
C PRO A 175 -0.13 14.35 4.76
N ARG A 176 0.70 14.36 3.70
CA ARG A 176 1.29 15.56 3.13
C ARG A 176 0.17 16.58 2.94
N ARG A 177 0.16 17.64 3.76
CA ARG A 177 -0.81 18.72 3.63
C ARG A 177 -0.62 19.30 2.24
N VAL A 178 -1.47 18.92 1.29
CA VAL A 178 -1.68 19.71 0.09
C VAL A 178 -2.31 21.00 0.60
N SER A 179 -1.49 22.00 0.88
CA SER A 179 -1.98 23.31 1.25
C SER A 179 -2.79 23.81 0.07
N LYS A 180 -4.13 23.84 0.22
CA LYS A 180 -5.00 24.54 -0.71
C LYS A 180 -4.42 25.96 -0.89
N PRO A 181 -4.32 26.47 -2.13
CA PRO A 181 -3.86 27.84 -2.34
C PRO A 181 -4.77 28.79 -1.55
N LYS A 182 -4.17 29.65 -0.73
CA LYS A 182 -4.93 30.66 0.01
C LYS A 182 -5.57 31.60 -1.01
N PRO A 183 -6.89 31.88 -0.94
CA PRO A 183 -7.51 32.87 -1.81
C PRO A 183 -6.86 34.25 -1.57
N LEU A 184 -6.64 35.01 -2.64
CA LEU A 184 -5.91 36.29 -2.68
C LEU A 184 -6.56 37.46 -1.90
N LEU A 185 -7.48 37.19 -0.96
CA LEU A 185 -8.29 38.22 -0.30
C LEU A 185 -8.10 38.33 1.21
N THR A 186 -7.07 37.73 1.79
CA THR A 186 -6.81 37.87 3.24
C THR A 186 -5.51 38.62 3.53
N ARG A 187 -5.48 39.92 3.17
CA ARG A 187 -4.55 40.93 3.73
C ARG A 187 -5.21 42.28 4.06
N PHE A 188 -6.51 42.33 4.38
CA PHE A 188 -7.17 43.62 4.64
C PHE A 188 -7.81 43.82 6.03
N CYS A 189 -7.79 42.83 6.95
CA CYS A 189 -8.44 42.98 8.26
C CYS A 189 -7.49 42.75 9.46
N GLN A 190 -6.27 43.27 9.39
CA GLN A 190 -5.36 43.36 10.53
C GLN A 190 -4.68 44.74 10.61
N GLY A 191 -5.42 45.80 10.27
CA GLY A 191 -4.91 47.18 10.22
C GLY A 191 -5.78 48.27 10.84
N ILE A 192 -6.93 47.95 11.46
CA ILE A 192 -7.88 48.99 11.92
C ILE A 192 -8.19 48.94 13.43
N LYS A 193 -7.83 47.86 14.15
CA LYS A 193 -8.02 47.79 15.62
C LYS A 193 -6.91 48.44 16.47
N SER A 194 -5.96 49.15 15.84
CA SER A 194 -4.88 49.87 16.53
C SER A 194 -5.00 51.40 16.49
N LEU A 195 -6.08 51.97 15.92
CA LEU A 195 -6.19 53.41 15.65
C LEU A 195 -7.35 54.13 16.38
N LEU A 196 -8.00 53.49 17.38
CA LEU A 196 -9.10 54.09 18.14
C LEU A 196 -9.03 53.85 19.67
N ARG A 197 -7.82 53.85 20.26
CA ARG A 197 -7.66 54.10 21.72
C ARG A 197 -6.81 55.35 21.93
N LEU A 198 -7.37 56.48 21.52
CA LEU A 198 -6.94 57.81 22.00
C LEU A 198 -7.70 58.13 23.28
N ASN A 199 -6.92 58.43 24.32
CA ASN A 199 -7.19 59.34 25.43
C ASN A 199 -8.60 59.38 26.04
N ARG A 200 -8.73 58.79 27.23
CA ARG A 200 -9.25 59.52 28.39
C ARG A 200 -8.41 59.21 29.63
N ARG A 201 -7.59 60.19 29.99
CA ARG A 201 -6.80 60.35 31.21
C ARG A 201 -7.46 61.50 31.99
N TRP A 202 -7.42 61.45 33.32
CA TRP A 202 -7.92 62.42 34.32
C TRP A 202 -9.45 62.38 34.53
N ILE A 203 -10.02 62.38 35.73
CA ILE A 203 -9.52 62.59 37.11
C ILE A 203 -10.39 61.74 38.04
#